data_AF-A0A7K0KCD4-F1
#
_entry.id   AF-A0A7K0KCD4-F1
#
_cell.length_a   1.000
_cell.length_b   1.000
_cell.length_c   1.000
_cell.angle_alpha   90.00
_cell.angle_beta   90.00
_cell.angle_gamma   90.00
#
_symmetry.space_group_name_H-M   'P 1'
#
loop_
_entity.id
_entity.type
_entity.pdbx_description
1 polymer ?
#
loop_
_entity_poly.entity_id
_entity_poly.type
_entity_poly.pdbx_seq_one_letter_code
_entity_poly.pdbx_strand_id
1 'polypeptide(L)'
;MKVATFLTTLGLLATSSLLTTQAATENRQTDSLTIKADSLNTDSTTSAFLSQKKIIISKWQRQSKLHLTSFIALAVEGSLRGMMAQWLPDDKTKIVALYNKVCGAQLSATAMKAIIAKDVNAMLRELNAQRKAFATEHPQLAVQMGLNHRVGGFTYPIARQKVNCPIDDFLKMQALQREVDWMALGLTAEQAVPKGCGQQLLKGIDLIKIDQHASPDLNRIAPLVNRIAKQMTWYISKSVYATVDHSYDAVRKKLQ
;
A
#
# COMPACT_ATOMS: atom_id res chain seq x y z
N MET A 1 -7.81 66.43 -25.66
CA MET A 1 -7.66 67.22 -26.90
C MET A 1 -7.81 66.28 -28.09
N LYS A 2 -8.81 66.56 -28.94
CA LYS A 2 -8.94 66.00 -30.31
C LYS A 2 -8.08 66.83 -31.28
N VAL A 3 -8.11 66.40 -32.55
CA VAL A 3 -7.69 67.06 -33.82
C VAL A 3 -6.41 66.42 -34.37
N ALA A 4 -6.50 65.49 -35.35
CA ALA A 4 -6.65 65.65 -36.81
C ALA A 4 -5.36 66.25 -37.45
N THR A 5 -4.88 65.95 -38.65
CA THR A 5 -5.39 65.49 -39.95
C THR A 5 -4.12 65.13 -40.77
N PHE A 6 -4.11 64.31 -41.84
CA PHE A 6 -4.17 64.83 -43.22
C PHE A 6 -4.16 63.68 -44.25
N LEU A 7 -5.04 63.85 -45.23
CA LEU A 7 -5.11 63.14 -46.52
C LEU A 7 -4.17 63.81 -47.54
N THR A 8 -3.62 63.01 -48.45
CA THR A 8 -3.37 63.43 -49.85
C THR A 8 -3.53 62.24 -50.82
N THR A 9 -4.63 62.28 -51.57
CA THR A 9 -4.77 62.17 -53.04
C THR A 9 -3.65 61.54 -53.89
N LEU A 10 -3.86 60.94 -55.07
CA LEU A 10 -4.94 60.34 -55.88
C LEU A 10 -4.24 59.98 -57.21
N GLY A 11 -4.44 58.79 -57.79
CA GLY A 11 -3.84 58.43 -59.09
C GLY A 11 -4.66 57.35 -59.79
N LEU A 12 -5.20 57.70 -60.96
CA LEU A 12 -6.20 56.97 -61.76
C LEU A 12 -5.68 55.71 -62.49
N LEU A 13 -6.58 54.71 -62.54
CA LEU A 13 -6.99 53.82 -63.65
C LEU A 13 -5.97 53.33 -64.70
N ALA A 14 -5.85 51.99 -64.84
CA ALA A 14 -6.37 51.25 -66.01
C ALA A 14 -6.16 49.72 -65.91
N THR A 15 -7.27 48.99 -66.12
CA THR A 15 -7.43 47.69 -66.81
C THR A 15 -6.50 46.51 -66.46
N SER A 16 -7.08 45.44 -65.90
CA SER A 16 -7.42 44.22 -66.65
C SER A 16 -7.87 43.10 -65.69
N SER A 17 -8.86 42.35 -66.15
CA SER A 17 -9.49 41.23 -65.46
C SER A 17 -8.50 40.07 -65.27
N LEU A 18 -8.40 39.56 -64.04
CA LEU A 18 -8.02 38.17 -63.76
C LEU A 18 -8.73 37.71 -62.50
N LEU A 19 -9.65 36.76 -62.68
CA LEU A 19 -10.18 35.95 -61.58
C LEU A 19 -9.02 35.29 -60.84
N THR A 20 -8.98 35.43 -59.52
CA THR A 20 -8.51 34.36 -58.63
C THR A 20 -9.25 34.45 -57.31
N THR A 21 -10.14 33.49 -57.11
CA THR A 21 -10.63 33.06 -55.80
C THR A 21 -9.45 32.63 -54.92
N GLN A 22 -9.09 33.43 -53.92
CA GLN A 22 -8.32 32.98 -52.76
C GLN A 22 -9.07 33.35 -51.49
N ALA A 23 -10.12 32.57 -51.23
CA ALA A 23 -10.77 32.48 -49.93
C ALA A 23 -11.08 31.00 -49.70
N ALA A 24 -10.07 30.16 -49.45
CA ALA A 24 -10.28 28.75 -49.07
C ALA A 24 -9.05 27.98 -48.52
N THR A 25 -7.87 28.60 -48.35
CA THR A 25 -6.65 27.82 -47.97
C THR A 25 -6.06 28.14 -46.60
N GLU A 26 -6.49 29.22 -45.93
CA GLU A 26 -6.00 29.54 -44.58
C GLU A 26 -6.73 28.80 -43.45
N ASN A 27 -7.96 28.32 -43.66
CA ASN A 27 -8.72 27.63 -42.61
C ASN A 27 -8.26 26.18 -42.34
N ARG A 28 -7.66 25.48 -43.30
CA ARG A 28 -7.28 24.05 -43.10
C ARG A 28 -6.05 23.84 -42.22
N GLN A 29 -5.11 24.79 -42.21
CA GLN A 29 -3.90 24.71 -41.39
C GLN A 29 -4.17 25.12 -39.94
N THR A 30 -4.99 26.15 -39.72
CA THR A 30 -5.49 26.52 -38.38
C THR A 30 -6.39 25.43 -37.82
N ASP A 31 -7.29 24.83 -38.60
CA ASP A 31 -8.10 23.70 -38.13
C ASP A 31 -7.22 22.51 -37.74
N SER A 32 -6.22 22.14 -38.57
CA SER A 32 -5.32 21.02 -38.26
C SER A 32 -4.41 21.28 -37.05
N LEU A 33 -3.97 22.52 -36.82
CA LEU A 33 -3.16 22.89 -35.65
C LEU A 33 -4.01 22.99 -34.38
N THR A 34 -5.23 23.51 -34.49
CA THR A 34 -6.21 23.58 -33.40
C THR A 34 -6.64 22.18 -32.98
N ILE A 35 -6.97 21.28 -33.93
CA ILE A 35 -7.30 19.88 -33.64
C ILE A 35 -6.15 19.15 -32.95
N LYS A 36 -4.90 19.40 -33.36
CA LYS A 36 -3.72 18.76 -32.75
C LYS A 36 -3.40 19.32 -31.36
N ALA A 37 -3.60 20.62 -31.14
CA ALA A 37 -3.45 21.25 -29.83
C ALA A 37 -4.55 20.80 -28.86
N ASP A 38 -5.79 20.70 -29.33
CA ASP A 38 -6.94 20.20 -28.57
C ASP A 38 -6.78 18.71 -28.25
N SER A 39 -6.26 17.89 -29.17
CA SER A 39 -5.94 16.49 -28.90
C SER A 39 -4.82 16.34 -27.87
N LEU A 40 -3.75 17.14 -27.97
CA LEU A 40 -2.66 17.15 -26.98
C LEU A 40 -3.13 17.60 -25.58
N ASN A 41 -4.05 18.56 -25.52
CA ASN A 41 -4.60 19.08 -24.26
C ASN A 41 -5.62 18.11 -23.61
N THR A 42 -6.39 17.39 -24.43
CA THR A 42 -7.30 16.33 -23.95
C THR A 42 -6.54 15.09 -23.48
N ASP A 43 -5.45 14.72 -24.16
CA ASP A 43 -4.54 13.65 -23.74
C ASP A 43 -3.84 13.99 -22.42
N SER A 44 -3.41 15.24 -22.24
CA SER A 44 -2.78 15.70 -20.99
C SER A 44 -3.77 15.71 -19.82
N THR A 45 -5.01 16.17 -20.04
CA THR A 45 -6.09 16.20 -19.05
C THR A 45 -6.50 14.80 -18.59
N THR A 46 -6.69 13.89 -19.55
CA THR A 46 -7.03 12.48 -19.30
C THR A 46 -5.90 11.78 -18.54
N SER A 47 -4.64 12.00 -18.95
CA SER A 47 -3.47 11.45 -18.29
C SER A 47 -3.32 11.94 -16.85
N ALA A 48 -3.59 13.23 -16.60
CA ALA A 48 -3.57 13.82 -15.27
C ALA A 48 -4.61 13.16 -14.35
N PHE A 49 -5.85 13.00 -14.82
CA PHE A 49 -6.92 12.33 -14.08
C PHE A 49 -6.56 10.87 -13.73
N LEU A 50 -6.08 10.11 -14.72
CA LEU A 50 -5.66 8.72 -14.49
C LEU A 50 -4.48 8.61 -13.52
N SER A 51 -3.57 9.58 -13.56
CA SER A 51 -2.45 9.67 -12.61
C SER A 51 -2.95 9.95 -11.20
N GLN A 52 -3.90 10.87 -11.03
CA GLN A 52 -4.49 11.19 -9.72
C GLN A 52 -5.22 9.99 -9.11
N LYS A 53 -5.96 9.23 -9.93
CA LYS A 53 -6.58 7.96 -9.53
C LYS A 53 -5.54 6.95 -9.02
N LYS A 54 -4.42 6.77 -9.72
CA LYS A 54 -3.33 5.89 -9.28
C LYS A 54 -2.72 6.35 -7.96
N ILE A 55 -2.56 7.66 -7.76
CA ILE A 55 -2.09 8.25 -6.51
C ILE A 55 -3.05 7.94 -5.35
N ILE A 56 -4.36 8.11 -5.54
CA ILE A 56 -5.37 7.80 -4.51
C ILE A 56 -5.30 6.33 -4.11
N ILE A 57 -5.29 5.41 -5.08
CA ILE A 57 -5.23 3.97 -4.79
C ILE A 57 -3.95 3.63 -4.00
N SER A 58 -2.82 4.20 -4.42
CA SER A 58 -1.52 3.98 -3.76
C SER A 58 -1.47 4.58 -2.35
N LYS A 59 -2.09 5.76 -2.14
CA LYS A 59 -2.26 6.38 -0.81
C LYS A 59 -2.99 5.44 0.13
N TRP A 60 -4.13 4.92 -0.30
CA TRP A 60 -4.96 4.04 0.52
C TRP A 60 -4.36 2.65 0.75
N GLN A 61 -3.59 2.12 -0.20
CA GLN A 61 -2.80 0.90 0.03
C GLN A 61 -1.79 1.09 1.16
N ARG A 62 -1.06 2.21 1.16
CA ARG A 62 -0.13 2.55 2.25
C ARG A 62 -0.87 2.75 3.57
N GLN A 63 -2.01 3.44 3.54
CA GLN A 63 -2.85 3.64 4.72
C GLN A 63 -3.34 2.31 5.32
N SER A 64 -3.75 1.36 4.49
CA SER A 64 -4.16 0.02 4.94
C SER A 64 -3.03 -0.71 5.66
N LYS A 65 -1.80 -0.64 5.13
CA LYS A 65 -0.62 -1.21 5.80
C LYS A 65 -0.40 -0.57 7.18
N LEU A 66 -0.55 0.75 7.27
CA LEU A 66 -0.43 1.49 8.54
C LEU A 66 -1.51 1.10 9.54
N HIS A 67 -2.78 1.02 9.11
CA HIS A 67 -3.89 0.61 9.98
C HIS A 67 -3.77 -0.84 10.49
N LEU A 68 -3.04 -1.69 9.76
CA LEU A 68 -2.74 -3.06 10.18
C LEU A 68 -1.58 -3.16 11.18
N THR A 69 -0.87 -2.07 11.51
CA THR A 69 0.27 -2.09 12.45
C THR A 69 -0.12 -2.64 13.82
N SER A 70 -1.24 -2.19 14.39
CA SER A 70 -1.72 -2.69 15.69
C SER A 70 -2.12 -4.16 15.62
N PHE A 71 -2.72 -4.58 14.50
CA PHE A 71 -3.05 -5.98 14.26
C PHE A 71 -1.78 -6.85 14.17
N ILE A 72 -0.75 -6.40 13.44
CA ILE A 72 0.54 -7.08 13.35
C ILE A 72 1.17 -7.19 14.74
N ALA A 73 1.17 -6.12 15.54
CA ALA A 73 1.72 -6.14 16.90
C ALA A 73 1.06 -7.22 17.77
N LEU A 74 -0.28 -7.28 17.74
CA LEU A 74 -1.04 -8.30 18.50
C LEU A 74 -0.77 -9.71 17.97
N ALA A 75 -0.67 -9.87 16.66
CA ALA A 75 -0.38 -11.18 16.05
C ALA A 75 1.03 -11.67 16.41
N VAL A 76 2.02 -10.77 16.42
CA VAL A 76 3.40 -11.05 16.86
C VAL A 76 3.42 -11.46 18.33
N GLU A 77 2.80 -10.67 19.21
CA GLU A 77 2.73 -10.96 20.65
C GLU A 77 2.05 -12.29 20.92
N GLY A 78 0.88 -12.54 20.31
CA GLY A 78 0.15 -13.80 20.45
C GLY A 78 0.93 -15.00 19.92
N SER A 79 1.69 -14.81 18.83
CA SER A 79 2.53 -15.88 18.27
C SER A 79 3.70 -16.19 19.20
N LEU A 80 4.40 -15.17 19.70
CA LEU A 80 5.50 -15.35 20.65
C LEU A 80 5.01 -16.01 21.94
N ARG A 81 3.90 -15.52 22.51
CA ARG A 81 3.32 -16.11 23.72
C ARG A 81 2.93 -17.56 23.52
N GLY A 82 2.27 -17.89 22.41
CA GLY A 82 1.90 -19.27 22.08
C GLY A 82 3.10 -20.22 21.94
N MET A 83 4.26 -19.70 21.50
CA MET A 83 5.50 -20.48 21.40
C MET A 83 6.27 -20.58 22.71
N MET A 84 6.19 -19.56 23.58
CA MET A 84 6.91 -19.53 24.86
C MET A 84 6.12 -20.13 26.02
N ALA A 85 4.80 -20.35 25.87
CA ALA A 85 3.93 -20.92 26.90
C ALA A 85 4.31 -22.36 27.31
N GLN A 86 4.92 -23.12 26.40
CA GLN A 86 5.55 -24.40 26.68
C GLN A 86 6.92 -24.32 26.04
N TRP A 87 7.94 -23.91 26.81
CA TRP A 87 9.34 -23.95 26.37
C TRP A 87 9.57 -25.22 25.55
N LEU A 88 10.02 -25.03 24.31
CA LEU A 88 9.78 -25.88 23.14
C LEU A 88 9.65 -27.40 23.40
N PRO A 89 8.78 -28.13 22.67
CA PRO A 89 8.76 -29.59 22.76
C PRO A 89 10.12 -30.22 22.48
N ASP A 90 10.49 -31.28 23.20
CA ASP A 90 11.71 -32.06 22.95
C ASP A 90 11.73 -32.78 21.59
N ASP A 91 10.56 -32.95 20.97
CA ASP A 91 10.40 -33.64 19.71
C ASP A 91 10.35 -32.64 18.55
N LYS A 92 11.32 -32.75 17.62
CA LYS A 92 11.43 -31.93 16.41
C LYS A 92 10.14 -31.91 15.59
N THR A 93 9.43 -33.04 15.47
CA THR A 93 8.17 -33.12 14.72
C THR A 93 7.07 -32.31 15.39
N LYS A 94 7.03 -32.30 16.74
CA LYS A 94 6.11 -31.47 17.52
C LYS A 94 6.45 -29.99 17.42
N ILE A 95 7.73 -29.61 17.33
CA ILE A 95 8.14 -28.22 17.09
C ILE A 95 7.59 -27.72 15.74
N VAL A 96 7.74 -28.51 14.67
CA VAL A 96 7.22 -28.14 13.34
C VAL A 96 5.69 -28.07 13.32
N ALA A 97 5.00 -28.98 14.03
CA ALA A 97 3.55 -28.94 14.15
C ALA A 97 3.06 -27.71 14.93
N LEU A 98 3.69 -27.39 16.06
CA LEU A 98 3.40 -26.20 16.88
C LEU A 98 3.65 -24.92 16.07
N TYR A 99 4.74 -24.87 15.32
CA TYR A 99 5.09 -23.80 14.39
C TYR A 99 4.00 -23.52 13.36
N ASN A 100 3.54 -24.55 12.65
CA ASN A 100 2.54 -24.40 11.58
C ASN A 100 1.21 -23.89 12.15
N LYS A 101 0.91 -24.26 13.40
CA LYS A 101 -0.24 -23.77 14.13
C LYS A 101 -0.07 -22.31 14.54
N VAL A 102 1.03 -21.93 15.18
CA VAL A 102 1.11 -20.66 15.93
C VAL A 102 1.29 -19.44 15.02
N CYS A 103 2.21 -19.46 14.05
CA CYS A 103 2.52 -18.25 13.28
C CYS A 103 1.44 -17.85 12.27
N GLY A 104 0.59 -18.82 11.89
CA GLY A 104 -0.56 -18.59 11.02
C GLY A 104 -1.86 -18.38 11.77
N ALA A 105 -2.03 -18.93 12.98
CA ALA A 105 -3.28 -18.88 13.73
C ALA A 105 -3.67 -17.45 14.12
N GLN A 106 -2.69 -16.60 14.41
CA GLN A 106 -2.97 -15.23 14.86
C GLN A 106 -3.35 -14.28 13.71
N LEU A 107 -3.24 -14.74 12.45
CA LEU A 107 -3.62 -13.96 11.27
C LEU A 107 -5.08 -14.21 10.88
N SER A 108 -6.01 -13.64 11.65
CA SER A 108 -7.44 -13.70 11.33
C SER A 108 -7.75 -13.00 9.99
N ALA A 109 -8.17 -13.79 9.00
CA ALA A 109 -8.61 -13.26 7.70
C ALA A 109 -9.80 -12.31 7.85
N THR A 110 -10.73 -12.61 8.77
CA THR A 110 -11.89 -11.76 9.07
C THR A 110 -11.47 -10.41 9.63
N ALA A 111 -10.49 -10.37 10.55
CA ALA A 111 -10.00 -9.12 11.12
C ALA A 111 -9.27 -8.27 10.07
N MET A 112 -8.38 -8.90 9.27
CA MET A 112 -7.73 -8.20 8.15
C MET A 112 -8.75 -7.67 7.15
N LYS A 113 -9.80 -8.46 6.85
CA LYS A 113 -10.89 -8.06 5.96
C LYS A 113 -11.63 -6.84 6.47
N ALA A 114 -11.96 -6.77 7.75
CA ALA A 114 -12.65 -5.63 8.33
C ALA A 114 -11.85 -4.32 8.16
N ILE A 115 -10.53 -4.37 8.39
CA ILE A 115 -9.65 -3.21 8.25
C ILE A 115 -9.51 -2.80 6.78
N ILE A 116 -9.12 -3.74 5.91
CA ILE A 116 -8.92 -3.47 4.48
C ILE A 116 -10.22 -2.99 3.83
N ALA A 117 -11.38 -3.55 4.18
CA ALA A 117 -12.66 -3.13 3.62
C ALA A 117 -13.08 -1.72 4.03
N LYS A 118 -12.79 -1.32 5.26
CA LYS A 118 -13.01 0.07 5.68
C LYS A 118 -12.20 1.04 4.82
N ASP A 119 -10.94 0.71 4.56
CA ASP A 119 -10.03 1.56 3.79
C ASP A 119 -10.36 1.57 2.29
N VAL A 120 -10.71 0.42 1.70
CA VAL A 120 -11.20 0.35 0.31
C VAL A 120 -12.48 1.17 0.14
N ASN A 121 -13.43 1.09 1.08
CA ASN A 121 -14.65 1.89 1.01
C ASN A 121 -14.38 3.40 1.13
N ALA A 122 -13.42 3.81 1.96
CA ALA A 122 -13.00 5.20 2.04
C ALA A 122 -12.31 5.67 0.75
N MET A 123 -11.43 4.85 0.18
CA MET A 123 -10.83 5.07 -1.14
C MET A 123 -11.88 5.22 -2.24
N LEU A 124 -12.88 4.33 -2.30
CA LEU A 124 -13.95 4.42 -3.30
C LEU A 124 -14.77 5.70 -3.17
N ARG A 125 -14.97 6.22 -1.94
CA ARG A 125 -15.63 7.52 -1.74
C ARG A 125 -14.79 8.67 -2.30
N GLU A 126 -13.48 8.67 -2.04
CA GLU A 126 -12.56 9.68 -2.58
C GLU A 126 -12.48 9.63 -4.12
N LEU A 127 -12.37 8.42 -4.70
CA LEU A 127 -12.39 8.24 -6.15
C LEU A 127 -13.69 8.73 -6.78
N ASN A 128 -14.84 8.45 -6.17
CA ASN A 128 -16.14 8.91 -6.67
C ASN A 128 -16.29 10.43 -6.58
N ALA A 129 -15.78 11.07 -5.52
CA ALA A 129 -15.75 12.52 -5.41
C ALA A 129 -14.90 13.15 -6.53
N GLN A 130 -13.74 12.55 -6.82
CA GLN A 130 -12.86 13.03 -7.88
C GLN A 130 -13.45 12.82 -9.28
N ARG A 131 -14.11 11.67 -9.53
CA ARG A 131 -14.87 11.43 -10.77
C ARG A 131 -15.95 12.48 -10.98
N LYS A 132 -16.69 12.83 -9.91
CA LYS A 132 -17.74 13.85 -9.97
C LYS A 132 -17.18 15.24 -10.28
N ALA A 133 -16.06 15.61 -9.67
CA ALA A 133 -15.38 16.88 -9.98
C ALA A 133 -14.95 16.93 -11.45
N PHE A 134 -14.25 15.89 -11.92
CA PHE A 134 -13.82 15.78 -13.32
C PHE A 134 -15.00 15.81 -14.29
N ALA A 135 -16.12 15.14 -13.98
CA ALA A 135 -17.31 15.17 -14.83
C ALA A 135 -17.99 16.55 -14.90
N THR A 136 -17.86 17.35 -13.83
CA THR A 136 -18.33 18.75 -13.82
C THR A 136 -17.43 19.64 -14.68
N GLU A 137 -16.11 19.47 -14.58
CA GLU A 137 -15.12 20.30 -15.27
C GLU A 137 -14.97 19.92 -16.76
N HIS A 138 -15.10 18.64 -17.08
CA HIS A 138 -14.84 18.08 -18.41
C HIS A 138 -15.95 17.10 -18.84
N PRO A 139 -17.20 17.57 -19.08
CA PRO A 139 -18.35 16.70 -19.30
C PRO A 139 -18.21 15.80 -20.54
N GLN A 140 -17.64 16.31 -21.64
CA GLN A 140 -17.45 15.51 -22.86
C GLN A 140 -16.41 14.38 -22.66
N LEU A 141 -15.29 14.67 -22.01
CA LEU A 141 -14.27 13.66 -21.68
C LEU A 141 -14.81 12.64 -20.68
N ALA A 142 -15.61 13.08 -19.69
CA ALA A 142 -16.21 12.19 -18.72
C ALA A 142 -17.20 11.19 -19.34
N VAL A 143 -17.95 11.59 -20.38
CA VAL A 143 -18.79 10.67 -21.17
C VAL A 143 -17.91 9.64 -21.90
N GLN A 144 -16.86 10.10 -22.59
CA GLN A 144 -15.95 9.22 -23.33
C GLN A 144 -15.27 8.18 -22.41
N MET A 145 -14.93 8.60 -21.19
CA MET A 145 -14.28 7.76 -20.18
C MET A 145 -15.26 6.94 -19.31
N GLY A 146 -16.58 7.03 -19.54
CA GLY A 146 -17.58 6.31 -18.75
C GLY A 146 -17.61 6.70 -17.27
N LEU A 147 -17.35 7.98 -16.95
CA LEU A 147 -17.23 8.48 -15.58
C LEU A 147 -18.58 8.89 -14.95
N ASN A 148 -19.65 8.91 -15.74
CA ASN A 148 -20.99 9.35 -15.35
C ASN A 148 -21.67 8.45 -14.31
N HIS A 149 -21.13 7.26 -14.08
CA HIS A 149 -21.62 6.34 -13.06
C HIS A 149 -20.66 6.25 -11.88
N ARG A 150 -21.26 6.11 -10.70
CA ARG A 150 -20.54 5.86 -9.45
C ARG A 150 -19.91 4.47 -9.49
N VAL A 151 -18.66 4.36 -9.09
CA VAL A 151 -18.04 3.07 -8.81
C VAL A 151 -18.68 2.50 -7.55
N GLY A 152 -19.45 1.42 -7.70
CA GLY A 152 -20.05 0.67 -6.61
C GLY A 152 -19.04 -0.17 -5.82
N GLY A 153 -19.49 -0.74 -4.70
CA GLY A 153 -18.71 -1.75 -4.00
C GLY A 153 -18.59 -3.02 -4.85
N PHE A 154 -17.42 -3.66 -4.84
CA PHE A 154 -17.18 -4.91 -5.54
C PHE A 154 -16.42 -5.89 -4.63
N THR A 155 -16.55 -7.18 -4.92
CA THR A 155 -15.84 -8.23 -4.19
C THR A 155 -14.38 -8.30 -4.64
N TYR A 156 -13.48 -8.42 -3.68
CA TYR A 156 -12.06 -8.68 -3.91
C TYR A 156 -11.54 -9.70 -2.89
N PRO A 157 -10.58 -10.56 -3.27
CA PRO A 157 -10.09 -11.62 -2.40
C PRO A 157 -9.22 -11.03 -1.28
N ILE A 158 -9.41 -11.56 -0.07
CA ILE A 158 -8.51 -11.34 1.07
C ILE A 158 -8.09 -12.71 1.55
N ALA A 159 -6.90 -13.13 1.11
CA ALA A 159 -6.34 -14.43 1.43
C ALA A 159 -5.15 -14.27 2.37
N ARG A 160 -5.15 -15.06 3.45
CA ARG A 160 -4.01 -15.12 4.37
C ARG A 160 -2.81 -15.70 3.65
N GLN A 161 -1.74 -14.92 3.54
CA GLN A 161 -0.48 -15.39 3.00
C GLN A 161 0.25 -16.28 4.02
N LYS A 162 1.01 -17.26 3.54
CA LYS A 162 1.78 -18.16 4.40
C LYS A 162 2.83 -17.36 5.20
N VAL A 163 2.99 -17.71 6.47
CA VAL A 163 4.04 -17.17 7.35
C VAL A 163 5.16 -18.21 7.45
N ASN A 164 6.37 -17.83 7.07
CA ASN A 164 7.54 -18.70 7.13
C ASN A 164 8.28 -18.46 8.45
N CYS A 165 7.90 -19.05 9.57
CA CYS A 165 8.60 -18.75 10.83
C CYS A 165 10.06 -19.26 10.89
N PRO A 166 10.85 -18.81 11.88
CA PRO A 166 12.29 -19.09 11.98
C PRO A 166 12.62 -20.47 12.58
N ILE A 167 12.35 -21.56 11.84
CA ILE A 167 12.52 -22.95 12.35
C ILE A 167 13.95 -23.22 12.87
N ASP A 168 14.97 -22.79 12.15
CA ASP A 168 16.36 -23.09 12.51
C ASP A 168 16.76 -22.47 13.85
N ASP A 169 16.29 -21.25 14.14
CA ASP A 169 16.57 -20.61 15.42
C ASP A 169 15.78 -21.27 16.57
N PHE A 170 14.59 -21.81 16.30
CA PHE A 170 13.87 -22.63 17.28
C PHE A 170 14.61 -23.93 17.60
N LEU A 171 15.13 -24.63 16.59
CA LEU A 171 15.89 -25.86 16.83
C LEU A 171 17.17 -25.60 17.63
N LYS A 172 17.83 -24.46 17.39
CA LYS A 172 18.98 -24.02 18.20
C LYS A 172 18.57 -23.72 19.65
N MET A 173 17.43 -23.06 19.85
CA MET A 173 16.92 -22.76 21.20
C MET A 173 16.51 -24.04 21.95
N GLN A 174 15.91 -25.01 21.25
CA GLN A 174 15.56 -26.31 21.80
C GLN A 174 16.80 -27.12 22.24
N ALA A 175 17.88 -27.10 21.47
CA ALA A 175 19.11 -27.80 21.83
C ALA A 175 19.68 -27.30 23.18
N LEU A 176 19.52 -26.01 23.48
CA LEU A 176 19.95 -25.39 24.74
C LEU A 176 18.99 -25.65 25.89
N GLN A 177 17.78 -26.17 25.63
CA GLN A 177 16.73 -26.26 26.63
C GLN A 177 17.09 -27.16 27.82
N ARG A 178 17.90 -28.19 27.59
CA ARG A 178 18.39 -29.12 28.63
C ARG A 178 19.73 -28.72 29.23
N GLU A 179 20.40 -27.74 28.63
CA GLU A 179 21.70 -27.23 29.11
C GLU A 179 21.55 -26.01 30.00
N VAL A 180 20.37 -25.40 30.04
CA VAL A 180 20.09 -24.17 30.77
C VAL A 180 18.99 -24.38 31.79
N ASP A 181 19.23 -23.91 33.02
CA ASP A 181 18.21 -23.79 34.04
C ASP A 181 17.39 -22.50 33.83
N TRP A 182 16.32 -22.61 33.04
CA TRP A 182 15.40 -21.52 32.74
C TRP A 182 14.69 -20.96 33.98
N MET A 183 14.50 -21.79 35.01
CA MET A 183 13.91 -21.37 36.28
C MET A 183 14.91 -20.50 37.05
N ALA A 184 16.18 -20.90 37.10
CA ALA A 184 17.25 -20.10 37.71
C ALA A 184 17.51 -18.77 36.98
N LEU A 185 17.23 -18.72 35.67
CA LEU A 185 17.28 -17.47 34.90
C LEU A 185 16.16 -16.48 35.24
N GLY A 186 15.11 -16.91 35.95
CA GLY A 186 13.96 -16.07 36.24
C GLY A 186 13.25 -15.58 34.97
N LEU A 187 13.31 -16.38 33.90
CA LEU A 187 12.64 -16.12 32.62
C LEU A 187 11.38 -16.98 32.56
N THR A 188 10.26 -16.43 33.01
CA THR A 188 8.92 -16.99 32.70
C THR A 188 8.51 -16.62 31.27
N ALA A 189 7.49 -17.29 30.72
CA ALA A 189 6.95 -16.96 29.41
C ALA A 189 6.45 -15.51 29.35
N GLU A 190 5.85 -15.01 30.44
CA GLU A 190 5.36 -13.65 30.59
C GLU A 190 6.50 -12.61 30.64
N GLN A 191 7.62 -12.95 31.28
CA GLN A 191 8.80 -12.08 31.31
C GLN A 191 9.53 -12.04 29.96
N ALA A 192 9.53 -13.15 29.22
CA ALA A 192 10.12 -13.20 27.90
C ALA A 192 9.24 -12.55 26.82
N VAL A 193 7.91 -12.56 27.00
CA VAL A 193 6.93 -11.94 26.10
C VAL A 193 6.05 -10.96 26.87
N PRO A 194 6.62 -9.81 27.30
CA PRO A 194 5.87 -8.83 28.08
C PRO A 194 4.72 -8.24 27.26
N LYS A 195 3.64 -7.84 27.93
CA LYS A 195 2.50 -7.20 27.27
C LYS A 195 2.97 -5.97 26.47
N GLY A 196 2.55 -5.87 25.21
CA GLY A 196 2.94 -4.79 24.31
C GLY A 196 4.30 -4.99 23.62
N CYS A 197 4.97 -6.13 23.82
CA CYS A 197 6.24 -6.42 23.16
C CYS A 197 6.13 -6.42 21.63
N GLY A 198 4.97 -6.76 21.07
CA GLY A 198 4.74 -6.70 19.62
C GLY A 198 4.93 -5.29 19.06
N GLN A 199 4.53 -4.25 19.80
CA GLN A 199 4.75 -2.85 19.38
C GLN A 199 6.22 -2.45 19.51
N GLN A 200 6.92 -2.94 20.53
CA GLN A 200 8.34 -2.68 20.74
C GLN A 200 9.18 -3.34 19.64
N LEU A 201 8.86 -4.59 19.29
CA LEU A 201 9.50 -5.33 18.21
C LEU A 201 9.33 -4.67 16.84
N LEU A 202 8.15 -4.11 16.57
CA LEU A 202 7.94 -3.32 15.34
C LEU A 202 8.79 -2.05 15.29
N LYS A 203 9.22 -1.53 16.44
CA LYS A 203 10.19 -0.41 16.54
C LYS A 203 11.65 -0.88 16.52
N GLY A 204 11.90 -2.19 16.35
CA GLY A 204 13.24 -2.76 16.36
C GLY A 204 13.86 -2.91 17.76
N ILE A 205 13.06 -2.77 18.82
CA ILE A 205 13.51 -2.92 20.20
C ILE A 205 13.56 -4.42 20.54
N ASP A 206 14.69 -4.85 21.10
CA ASP A 206 14.90 -6.22 21.55
C ASP A 206 14.01 -6.58 22.75
N LEU A 207 13.57 -7.84 22.83
CA LEU A 207 12.76 -8.36 23.94
C LEU A 207 13.57 -8.45 25.22
N ILE A 208 14.76 -9.02 25.11
CA ILE A 208 15.68 -9.23 26.23
C ILE A 208 16.89 -8.33 25.99
N LYS A 209 17.15 -7.41 26.90
CA LYS A 209 18.34 -6.57 26.83
C LYS A 209 19.53 -7.30 27.46
N ILE A 210 20.65 -7.32 26.74
CA ILE A 210 21.86 -8.07 27.13
C ILE A 210 22.57 -7.39 28.33
N ASP A 211 22.38 -6.09 28.51
CA ASP A 211 22.96 -5.28 29.58
C ASP A 211 22.33 -5.53 30.97
N GLN A 212 21.25 -6.32 31.06
CA GLN A 212 20.49 -6.45 32.31
C GLN A 212 20.88 -7.63 33.20
N HIS A 213 21.69 -8.60 32.75
CA HIS A 213 22.05 -9.74 33.62
C HIS A 213 23.43 -10.35 33.35
N ALA A 214 24.20 -10.60 34.42
CA ALA A 214 25.53 -11.22 34.40
C ALA A 214 25.51 -12.75 34.23
N SER A 215 24.45 -13.33 33.65
CA SER A 215 24.30 -14.78 33.51
C SER A 215 24.92 -15.28 32.19
N PRO A 216 25.88 -16.23 32.23
CA PRO A 216 26.42 -16.89 31.05
C PRO A 216 25.34 -17.55 30.18
N ASP A 217 24.31 -18.13 30.79
CA ASP A 217 23.21 -18.77 30.09
C ASP A 217 22.28 -17.76 29.41
N LEU A 218 22.03 -16.61 30.05
CA LEU A 218 21.26 -15.54 29.42
C LEU A 218 21.99 -14.99 28.19
N ASN A 219 23.32 -14.85 28.25
CA ASN A 219 24.14 -14.43 27.11
C ASN A 219 24.06 -15.41 25.93
N ARG A 220 23.79 -16.70 26.19
CA ARG A 220 23.57 -17.71 25.14
C ARG A 220 22.16 -17.64 24.55
N ILE A 221 21.14 -17.41 25.39
CA ILE A 221 19.73 -17.47 25.02
C ILE A 221 19.20 -16.17 24.43
N ALA A 222 19.52 -15.03 25.03
CA ALA A 222 18.96 -13.73 24.64
C ALA A 222 19.14 -13.42 23.15
N PRO A 223 20.30 -13.68 22.52
CA PRO A 223 20.45 -13.49 21.08
C PRO A 223 19.51 -14.35 20.24
N LEU A 224 19.21 -15.59 20.66
CA LEU A 224 18.29 -16.49 19.96
C LEU A 224 16.84 -16.01 20.11
N VAL A 225 16.42 -15.66 21.33
CA VAL A 225 15.06 -15.14 21.59
C VAL A 225 14.81 -13.86 20.80
N ASN A 226 15.75 -12.91 20.83
CA ASN A 226 15.64 -11.66 20.08
C ASN A 226 15.62 -11.90 18.57
N ARG A 227 16.44 -12.82 18.07
CA ARG A 227 16.44 -13.19 16.63
C ARG A 227 15.12 -13.82 16.22
N ILE A 228 14.60 -14.77 17.00
CA ILE A 228 13.29 -15.39 16.77
C ILE A 228 12.20 -14.32 16.72
N ALA A 229 12.19 -13.40 17.67
CA ALA A 229 11.20 -12.33 17.76
C ALA A 229 11.27 -11.36 16.56
N LYS A 230 12.48 -10.95 16.17
CA LYS A 230 12.71 -10.11 14.98
C LYS A 230 12.27 -10.83 13.71
N GLN A 231 12.67 -12.07 13.53
CA GLN A 231 12.28 -12.87 12.36
C GLN A 231 10.77 -13.05 12.31
N MET A 232 10.12 -13.41 13.43
CA MET A 232 8.66 -13.55 13.50
C MET A 232 7.95 -12.26 13.11
N THR A 233 8.41 -11.13 13.66
CA THR A 233 7.90 -9.80 13.34
C THR A 233 8.00 -9.52 11.84
N TRP A 234 9.14 -9.85 11.23
CA TRP A 234 9.34 -9.68 9.80
C TRP A 234 8.40 -10.57 8.97
N TYR A 235 8.31 -11.87 9.25
CA TYR A 235 7.49 -12.80 8.48
C TYR A 235 5.99 -12.50 8.60
N ILE A 236 5.50 -12.17 9.79
CA ILE A 236 4.11 -11.77 10.01
C ILE A 236 3.81 -10.48 9.26
N SER A 237 4.67 -9.45 9.40
CA SER A 237 4.50 -8.18 8.69
C SER A 237 4.46 -8.39 7.18
N LYS A 238 5.39 -9.21 6.63
CA LYS A 238 5.46 -9.51 5.21
C LYS A 238 4.19 -10.21 4.71
N SER A 239 3.67 -11.18 5.45
CA SER A 239 2.42 -11.88 5.11
C SER A 239 1.21 -10.93 5.09
N VAL A 240 1.09 -10.08 6.11
CA VAL A 240 0.00 -9.09 6.19
C VAL A 240 0.10 -8.07 5.05
N TYR A 241 1.30 -7.53 4.78
CA TYR A 241 1.50 -6.58 3.69
C TYR A 241 1.27 -7.21 2.32
N ALA A 242 1.67 -8.46 2.10
CA ALA A 242 1.37 -9.17 0.88
C ALA A 242 -0.15 -9.40 0.70
N THR A 243 -0.89 -9.61 1.79
CA THR A 243 -2.36 -9.68 1.77
C THR A 243 -2.99 -8.35 1.33
N VAL A 244 -2.48 -7.22 1.84
CA VAL A 244 -2.89 -5.88 1.41
C VAL A 244 -2.56 -5.67 -0.07
N ASP A 245 -1.33 -5.97 -0.48
CA ASP A 245 -0.87 -5.77 -1.85
C ASP A 245 -1.73 -6.56 -2.84
N HIS A 246 -1.98 -7.84 -2.55
CA HIS A 246 -2.86 -8.68 -3.36
C HIS A 246 -4.28 -8.11 -3.46
N SER A 247 -4.84 -7.62 -2.35
CA SER A 247 -6.18 -7.01 -2.33
C SER A 247 -6.23 -5.74 -3.20
N TYR A 248 -5.22 -4.88 -3.09
CA TYR A 248 -5.14 -3.64 -3.86
C TYR A 248 -4.83 -3.89 -5.34
N ASP A 249 -4.13 -4.96 -5.70
CA ASP A 249 -3.95 -5.37 -7.09
C ASP A 249 -5.26 -5.83 -7.72
N ALA A 250 -6.09 -6.57 -6.99
CA ALA A 250 -7.43 -6.92 -7.43
C ALA A 250 -8.32 -5.68 -7.60
N VAL A 251 -8.25 -4.73 -6.66
CA VAL A 251 -8.92 -3.44 -6.73
C VAL A 251 -8.50 -2.65 -7.97
N ARG A 252 -7.19 -2.55 -8.26
CA ARG A 252 -6.68 -1.86 -9.46
C ARG A 252 -7.27 -2.45 -10.75
N LYS A 253 -7.25 -3.78 -10.88
CA LYS A 253 -7.80 -4.49 -12.05
C LYS A 253 -9.30 -4.22 -12.24
N LYS A 254 -10.06 -4.09 -11.15
CA LYS A 254 -11.49 -3.78 -11.21
C LYS A 254 -11.79 -2.31 -11.52
N LEU A 255 -10.84 -1.43 -11.25
CA LEU A 255 -10.98 0.00 -11.47
C LEU A 255 -10.42 0.45 -12.82
N GLN A 256 -9.60 -0.34 -13.50
CA GLN A 256 -9.17 -0.08 -14.88
C GLN A 256 -10.38 -0.10 -15.81
#